data_AF-A0A3M1YBJ6-F1
#
_entry.id   AF-A0A3M1YBJ6-F1
#
_cell.length_a   1.000
_cell.length_b   1.000
_cell.length_c   1.000
_cell.angle_alpha   90.00
_cell.angle_beta   90.00
_cell.angle_gamma   90.00
#
_symmetry.space_group_name_H-M   'P 1'
#
loop_
_entity.id
_entity.type
_entity.pdbx_description
1 polymer ?
#
loop_
_entity_poly.entity_id
_entity_poly.type
_entity_poly.pdbx_seq_one_letter_code
_entity_poly.pdbx_strand_id
1 'polypeptide(L)'
;MQRLNTLWQLVNVATTIKDLAQHKRTYQFVVNDPITFYLQTHEADVHLSRWEKRQVEMTVTLQASFGWRVATDQDEAGVYVAAKRRAVVGRVSGALFEIFVPYDTYIIVRLQNCNLKLNGIGGEFHFNPADERLLLSDGKE
;
A
#
# COMPACT_ATOMS: atom_id res chain seq x y z
N MET A 1 -12.81 -8.45 -8.54
CA MET A 1 -13.52 -7.54 -7.59
C MET A 1 -13.89 -8.19 -6.25
N GLN A 2 -14.40 -9.43 -6.20
CA GLN A 2 -14.84 -10.06 -4.93
C GLN A 2 -13.74 -10.13 -3.85
N ARG A 3 -12.51 -10.56 -4.16
CA ARG A 3 -11.41 -10.64 -3.19
C ARG A 3 -10.98 -9.28 -2.62
N LEU A 4 -10.92 -8.25 -3.47
CA LEU A 4 -10.65 -6.88 -3.02
C LEU A 4 -11.72 -6.40 -2.03
N ASN A 5 -12.99 -6.69 -2.33
CA ASN A 5 -14.09 -6.41 -1.41
C ASN A 5 -13.96 -7.21 -0.12
N THR A 6 -13.54 -8.48 -0.17
CA THR A 6 -13.28 -9.30 1.01
C THR A 6 -12.15 -8.73 1.86
N LEU A 7 -11.04 -8.28 1.27
CA LEU A 7 -9.94 -7.65 2.00
C LEU A 7 -10.38 -6.33 2.65
N TRP A 8 -11.14 -5.52 1.91
CA TRP A 8 -11.74 -4.31 2.46
C TRP A 8 -12.72 -4.59 3.59
N GLN A 9 -13.51 -5.64 3.46
CA GLN A 9 -14.39 -6.12 4.52
C GLN A 9 -13.58 -6.63 5.71
N LEU A 10 -12.53 -7.41 5.53
CA LEU A 10 -11.67 -7.89 6.62
C LEU A 10 -11.04 -6.74 7.41
N VAL A 11 -10.61 -5.67 6.73
CA VAL A 11 -10.12 -4.46 7.40
C VAL A 11 -11.21 -3.75 8.21
N ASN A 12 -12.47 -3.83 7.75
CA ASN A 12 -13.63 -3.18 8.37
C ASN A 12 -14.33 -4.05 9.45
N VAL A 13 -14.34 -5.37 9.33
CA VAL A 13 -15.07 -6.33 10.18
C VAL A 13 -14.09 -6.92 11.20
N ALA A 14 -14.25 -6.51 12.45
CA ALA A 14 -13.37 -6.80 13.57
C ALA A 14 -13.19 -8.31 13.84
N THR A 15 -11.95 -8.81 14.00
CA THR A 15 -11.45 -9.62 15.14
C THR A 15 -10.15 -10.41 14.87
N THR A 16 -9.68 -10.54 13.63
CA THR A 16 -8.42 -11.25 13.32
C THR A 16 -7.38 -10.33 12.70
N ILE A 17 -7.19 -9.15 13.27
CA ILE A 17 -6.11 -8.24 12.88
C ILE A 17 -5.20 -8.15 14.09
N LYS A 18 -3.96 -8.62 13.96
CA LYS A 18 -2.90 -8.18 14.86
C LYS A 18 -2.87 -6.66 14.76
N ASP A 19 -3.42 -5.96 15.76
CA ASP A 19 -3.15 -4.54 15.93
C ASP A 19 -1.64 -4.39 15.72
N LEU A 20 -1.25 -3.49 14.82
CA LEU A 20 0.16 -3.29 14.51
C LEU A 20 0.78 -2.53 15.69
N ALA A 21 0.99 -3.21 16.82
CA ALA A 21 1.58 -2.64 18.02
C ALA A 21 3.07 -2.28 17.83
N GLN A 22 3.68 -2.77 16.75
CA GLN A 22 5.05 -2.49 16.36
C GLN A 22 5.10 -1.26 15.45
N HIS A 23 6.05 -0.36 15.71
CA HIS A 23 6.32 0.82 14.89
C HIS A 23 6.73 0.49 13.46
N LYS A 24 7.18 -0.75 13.19
CA LYS A 24 7.62 -1.19 11.88
C LYS A 24 7.25 -2.66 11.68
N ARG A 25 6.74 -3.01 10.50
CA ARG A 25 6.50 -4.40 10.10
C ARG A 25 6.82 -4.61 8.63
N THR A 26 7.49 -5.72 8.33
CA THR A 26 7.83 -6.11 6.95
C THR A 26 7.02 -7.33 6.54
N TYR A 27 6.51 -7.30 5.32
CA TYR A 27 5.76 -8.36 4.65
C TYR A 27 6.54 -8.77 3.41
N GLN A 28 6.64 -10.08 3.15
CA GLN A 28 7.40 -10.64 2.05
C GLN A 28 6.54 -11.68 1.33
N PHE A 29 6.47 -11.57 0.00
CA PHE A 29 5.66 -12.43 -0.85
C PHE A 29 6.52 -12.92 -2.01
N VAL A 30 6.80 -14.23 -2.08
CA VAL A 30 7.53 -14.82 -3.21
C VAL A 30 6.60 -14.89 -4.41
N VAL A 31 7.08 -14.47 -5.59
CA VAL A 31 6.26 -14.40 -6.83
C VAL A 31 7.03 -15.02 -7.99
N ASN A 32 6.36 -15.86 -8.78
CA ASN A 32 7.03 -16.66 -9.82
C ASN A 32 6.75 -16.17 -11.26
N ASP A 33 5.68 -15.42 -11.44
CA ASP A 33 5.18 -14.93 -12.73
C ASP A 33 4.97 -13.41 -12.68
N PRO A 34 4.78 -12.75 -13.84
CA PRO A 34 4.24 -11.40 -13.89
C PRO A 34 2.89 -11.35 -13.15
N ILE A 35 2.88 -10.71 -11.99
CA ILE A 35 1.71 -10.59 -11.12
C ILE A 35 1.22 -9.15 -11.03
N THR A 36 0.05 -8.96 -10.43
CA THR A 36 -0.42 -7.64 -9.99
C THR A 36 -0.09 -7.38 -8.53
N PHE A 37 0.56 -6.27 -8.22
CA PHE A 37 0.58 -5.68 -6.89
C PHE A 37 -0.55 -4.67 -6.77
N TYR A 38 -1.46 -4.91 -5.82
CA TYR A 38 -2.56 -4.00 -5.49
C TYR A 38 -2.37 -3.41 -4.09
N LEU A 39 -2.41 -2.08 -3.98
CA LEU A 39 -2.46 -1.38 -2.69
C LEU A 39 -3.69 -0.48 -2.63
N GLN A 40 -4.47 -0.57 -1.56
CA GLN A 40 -5.44 0.46 -1.20
C GLN A 40 -5.18 1.00 0.21
N THR A 41 -5.04 2.31 0.32
CA THR A 41 -4.76 3.00 1.59
C THR A 41 -5.24 4.47 1.54
N HIS A 42 -5.14 5.17 2.67
CA HIS A 42 -5.42 6.60 2.80
C HIS A 42 -4.48 7.26 3.79
N GLU A 43 -4.28 8.58 3.71
CA GLU A 43 -3.50 9.37 4.69
C GLU A 43 -2.10 8.77 4.97
N ALA A 44 -1.38 8.41 3.91
CA ALA A 44 -0.10 7.70 3.99
C ALA A 44 0.91 8.25 2.99
N ASP A 45 2.19 8.06 3.32
CA ASP A 45 3.29 8.21 2.37
C ASP A 45 3.59 6.84 1.77
N VAL A 46 3.60 6.75 0.44
CA VAL A 46 3.82 5.51 -0.31
C VAL A 46 5.04 5.68 -1.18
N HIS A 47 6.09 4.92 -0.91
CA HIS A 47 7.30 4.85 -1.70
C HIS A 47 7.34 3.50 -2.41
N LEU A 48 7.23 3.53 -3.73
CA LEU A 48 7.26 2.32 -4.55
C LEU A 48 8.50 2.34 -5.44
N SER A 49 9.27 1.26 -5.38
CA SER A 49 10.48 1.07 -6.18
C SER A 49 10.46 -0.28 -6.88
N ARG A 50 11.08 -0.36 -8.07
CA ARG A 50 11.38 -1.64 -8.71
C ARG A 50 12.66 -2.26 -8.12
N TRP A 51 12.77 -3.59 -8.18
CA TRP A 51 14.00 -4.31 -7.88
C TRP A 51 14.13 -5.62 -8.68
N GLU A 52 15.29 -6.26 -8.59
CA GLU A 52 15.62 -7.49 -9.33
C GLU A 52 15.13 -8.79 -8.69
N LYS A 53 14.68 -8.75 -7.43
CA LYS A 53 14.23 -9.95 -6.71
C LYS A 53 12.83 -10.36 -7.16
N ARG A 54 12.62 -11.66 -7.33
CA ARG A 54 11.31 -12.30 -7.56
C ARG A 54 10.47 -12.39 -6.29
N GLN A 55 10.27 -11.24 -5.66
CA GLN A 55 9.57 -11.10 -4.40
C GLN A 55 8.94 -9.72 -4.34
N VAL A 56 7.75 -9.59 -3.78
CA VAL A 56 7.25 -8.30 -3.30
C VAL A 56 7.64 -8.14 -1.84
N GLU A 57 8.26 -7.02 -1.49
CA GLU A 57 8.52 -6.65 -0.11
C GLU A 57 7.83 -5.34 0.21
N MET A 58 7.13 -5.32 1.33
CA MET A 58 6.48 -4.13 1.84
C MET A 58 6.85 -3.95 3.30
N THR A 59 7.46 -2.83 3.61
CA THR A 59 7.72 -2.38 4.97
C THR A 59 6.76 -1.25 5.30
N VAL A 60 6.03 -1.39 6.41
CA VAL A 60 5.12 -0.38 6.93
C VAL A 60 5.72 0.18 8.21
N THR A 61 5.99 1.48 8.24
CA THR A 61 6.46 2.20 9.42
C THR A 61 5.38 3.16 9.90
N LEU A 62 4.91 2.98 11.14
CA LEU A 62 3.87 3.80 11.75
C LEU A 62 4.47 4.93 12.58
N GLN A 63 4.02 6.16 12.35
CA GLN A 63 4.41 7.31 13.18
C GLN A 63 3.80 7.23 14.59
N ALA A 64 2.68 6.51 14.74
CA ALA A 64 2.13 6.10 16.02
C ALA A 64 1.73 4.63 15.94
N SER A 65 2.22 3.82 16.89
CA SER A 65 1.97 2.37 16.99
C SER A 65 0.50 1.99 17.26
N PHE A 66 -0.39 2.98 17.36
CA PHE A 66 -1.82 2.78 17.53
C PHE A 66 -2.59 3.39 16.35
N GLY A 67 -3.61 2.67 15.90
CA GLY A 67 -4.59 3.20 14.94
C GLY A 67 -4.37 2.83 13.48
N TRP A 68 -3.63 1.75 13.16
CA TRP A 68 -3.54 1.23 11.80
C TRP A 68 -3.89 -0.26 11.73
N ARG A 69 -4.60 -0.64 10.68
CA ARG A 69 -4.96 -2.01 10.33
C ARG A 69 -4.44 -2.31 8.94
N VAL A 70 -3.74 -3.43 8.79
CA VAL A 70 -3.21 -3.90 7.51
C VAL A 70 -3.68 -5.34 7.30
N ALA A 71 -4.35 -5.57 6.17
CA ALA A 71 -4.68 -6.90 5.68
C ALA A 71 -3.92 -7.15 4.37
N THR A 72 -3.45 -8.39 4.22
CA THR A 72 -2.68 -8.83 3.07
C THR A 72 -3.19 -10.18 2.61
N ASP A 73 -3.25 -10.40 1.30
CA ASP A 73 -3.57 -11.69 0.67
C ASP A 73 -2.70 -11.89 -0.56
N GLN A 74 -2.49 -13.15 -0.94
CA GLN A 74 -1.72 -13.53 -2.12
C GLN A 74 -2.36 -14.71 -2.83
N ASP A 75 -2.43 -14.64 -4.16
CA ASP A 75 -2.78 -15.75 -5.03
C ASP A 75 -1.93 -15.77 -6.31
N GLU A 76 -2.33 -16.61 -7.26
CA GLU A 76 -1.68 -16.74 -8.57
C GLU A 76 -1.72 -15.45 -9.41
N ALA A 77 -2.73 -14.59 -9.21
CA ALA A 77 -2.88 -13.33 -9.94
C ALA A 77 -2.12 -12.16 -9.28
N GLY A 78 -1.83 -12.25 -7.98
CA GLY A 78 -0.83 -11.41 -7.35
C GLY A 78 -0.97 -11.17 -5.86
N VAL A 79 -0.49 -10.00 -5.43
CA VAL A 79 -0.39 -9.59 -4.02
C VAL A 79 -1.31 -8.41 -3.77
N TYR A 80 -2.16 -8.53 -2.76
CA TYR A 80 -3.18 -7.54 -2.44
C TYR A 80 -2.99 -7.02 -1.02
N VAL A 81 -2.94 -5.70 -0.88
CA VAL A 81 -2.77 -5.02 0.40
C VAL A 81 -3.90 -4.01 0.59
N ALA A 82 -4.56 -4.09 1.73
CA ALA A 82 -5.49 -3.09 2.20
C ALA A 82 -5.03 -2.57 3.55
N ALA A 83 -4.76 -1.26 3.63
CA ALA A 83 -4.35 -0.60 4.85
C ALA A 83 -5.34 0.53 5.19
N LYS A 84 -5.70 0.62 6.47
CA LYS A 84 -6.65 1.61 6.96
C LYS A 84 -6.27 2.11 8.33
N ARG A 85 -6.36 3.42 8.47
CA ARG A 85 -6.30 4.09 9.76
C ARG A 85 -7.61 3.87 10.52
N ARG A 86 -7.53 3.58 11.82
CA ARG A 86 -8.66 3.67 12.74
C ARG A 86 -8.81 5.13 13.15
N ALA A 87 -10.03 5.63 13.19
CA ALA A 87 -10.32 6.91 13.84
C ALA A 87 -9.97 6.78 15.34
N VAL A 88 -8.88 7.43 15.76
CA VAL A 88 -8.49 7.56 17.16
C VAL A 88 -8.51 9.05 17.49
N VAL A 89 -9.18 9.41 18.58
CA VAL A 89 -9.28 10.81 19.03
C VAL A 89 -7.88 11.33 19.40
N GLY A 90 -7.49 12.48 18.84
CA GLY A 90 -6.43 13.32 19.42
C GLY A 90 -5.06 13.36 18.73
N ARG A 91 -4.78 12.58 17.68
CA ARG A 91 -3.54 12.74 16.88
C ARG A 91 -3.74 12.43 15.41
N VAL A 92 -2.99 13.09 14.53
CA VAL A 92 -2.75 12.64 13.15
C VAL A 92 -1.68 11.54 13.21
N SER A 93 -1.97 10.35 12.71
CA SER A 93 -1.00 9.24 12.65
C SER A 93 -0.81 8.83 11.20
N GLY A 94 0.31 9.24 10.61
CA GLY A 94 0.72 8.79 9.28
C GLY A 94 1.36 7.41 9.30
N ALA A 95 1.39 6.78 8.13
CA ALA A 95 2.14 5.57 7.88
C ALA A 95 2.99 5.75 6.62
N LEU A 96 4.24 5.28 6.67
CA LEU A 96 5.12 5.16 5.52
C LEU A 96 5.11 3.72 5.03
N PHE A 97 4.79 3.54 3.75
CA PHE A 97 4.87 2.27 3.04
C PHE A 97 6.08 2.30 2.11
N GLU A 98 7.10 1.51 2.41
CA GLU A 98 8.24 1.27 1.53
C GLU A 98 8.03 -0.06 0.82
N ILE A 99 7.83 0.00 -0.49
CA ILE A 99 7.41 -1.14 -1.32
C ILE A 99 8.44 -1.37 -2.40
N PHE A 100 8.93 -2.60 -2.49
CA PHE A 100 9.76 -3.08 -3.58
C PHE A 100 9.02 -4.17 -4.34
N VAL A 101 8.92 -4.01 -5.66
CA VAL A 101 8.28 -4.99 -6.55
C VAL A 101 9.22 -5.41 -7.69
N PRO A 102 9.13 -6.65 -8.19
CA PRO A 102 9.86 -7.09 -9.38
C PRO A 102 9.57 -6.20 -10.60
N TYR A 103 10.44 -6.17 -11.61
CA TYR A 103 10.28 -5.34 -12.81
C TYR A 103 9.05 -5.67 -13.67
N ASP A 104 8.59 -6.91 -13.66
CA ASP A 104 7.45 -7.42 -14.44
C ASP A 104 6.10 -7.33 -13.72
N THR A 105 6.05 -6.70 -12.56
CA THR A 105 4.82 -6.56 -11.77
C THR A 105 3.91 -5.43 -12.32
N TYR A 106 2.63 -5.72 -12.53
CA TYR A 106 1.62 -4.69 -12.75
C TYR A 106 1.31 -4.00 -11.42
N ILE A 107 1.22 -2.68 -11.42
CA ILE A 107 1.01 -1.90 -10.19
C ILE A 107 -0.35 -1.23 -10.26
N ILE A 108 -1.21 -1.51 -9.28
CA ILE A 108 -2.48 -0.83 -9.10
C ILE A 108 -2.49 -0.23 -7.69
N VAL A 109 -2.56 1.09 -7.62
CA VAL A 109 -2.66 1.80 -6.34
C VAL A 109 -3.97 2.58 -6.29
N ARG A 110 -4.69 2.44 -5.19
CA ARG A 110 -5.89 3.21 -4.88
C ARG A 110 -5.64 4.00 -3.60
N LEU A 111 -5.27 5.26 -3.79
CA LEU A 111 -4.78 6.13 -2.75
C LEU A 111 -5.78 7.25 -2.49
N GLN A 112 -5.99 7.62 -1.23
CA GLN A 112 -6.85 8.73 -0.85
C GLN A 112 -6.11 9.64 0.13
N ASN A 113 -5.86 10.89 -0.25
CA ASN A 113 -5.06 11.83 0.54
C ASN A 113 -3.66 11.28 0.90
N CYS A 114 -2.97 10.70 -0.08
CA CYS A 114 -1.62 10.13 0.10
C CYS A 114 -0.58 10.92 -0.71
N ASN A 115 0.68 10.84 -0.28
CA ASN A 115 1.81 11.15 -1.15
C ASN A 115 2.32 9.86 -1.80
N LEU A 116 2.58 9.90 -3.10
CA LEU A 116 3.14 8.78 -3.86
C LEU A 116 4.49 9.18 -4.44
N LYS A 117 5.54 8.45 -4.05
CA LYS A 117 6.87 8.54 -4.64
C LYS A 117 7.16 7.26 -5.42
N LEU A 118 7.52 7.42 -6.69
CA LEU A 118 7.85 6.32 -7.59
C LEU A 118 9.31 6.41 -7.99
N ASN A 119 10.09 5.35 -7.76
CA ASN A 119 11.50 5.29 -8.13
C ASN A 119 11.74 4.17 -9.14
N GLY A 120 12.28 4.51 -10.31
CA GLY A 120 12.56 3.53 -11.36
C GLY A 120 11.30 2.88 -11.95
N ILE A 121 10.17 3.60 -11.95
CA ILE A 121 8.93 3.18 -12.59
C ILE A 121 8.64 4.10 -13.76
N GLY A 122 8.58 3.54 -14.95
CA GLY A 122 8.01 4.16 -16.14
C GLY A 122 6.66 3.55 -16.48
N GLY A 123 5.87 4.24 -17.31
CA GLY A 123 4.59 3.76 -17.80
C GLY A 123 3.52 4.84 -17.85
N GLU A 124 2.29 4.41 -18.06
CA GLU A 124 1.09 5.26 -18.08
C GLU A 124 0.45 5.32 -16.69
N PHE A 125 -0.05 6.50 -16.32
CA PHE A 125 -0.74 6.74 -15.07
C PHE A 125 -2.17 7.20 -15.34
N HIS A 126 -3.13 6.53 -14.70
CA HIS A 126 -4.54 6.81 -14.86
C HIS A 126 -5.06 7.46 -13.57
N PHE A 127 -5.57 8.68 -13.69
CA PHE A 127 -6.15 9.43 -12.58
C PHE A 127 -7.66 9.59 -12.81
N ASN A 128 -8.44 9.55 -11.72
CA ASN A 128 -9.86 9.85 -11.80
C ASN A 128 -10.05 11.37 -11.92
N PRO A 129 -10.74 11.88 -12.95
CA PRO A 129 -10.93 13.33 -13.14
C PRO A 129 -11.72 14.02 -12.02
N ALA A 130 -12.37 13.27 -11.11
CA ALA A 130 -13.11 13.81 -9.98
C ALA A 130 -12.24 14.21 -8.77
N ASP A 131 -10.93 13.90 -8.75
CA ASP A 131 -10.05 14.27 -7.64
C ASP A 131 -9.56 15.72 -7.77
N GLU A 132 -9.91 16.55 -6.78
CA GLU A 132 -9.83 18.01 -6.90
C GLU A 132 -8.40 18.59 -6.97
N ARG A 133 -7.34 17.83 -6.61
CA ARG A 133 -5.95 18.31 -6.63
C ARG A 133 -4.92 17.18 -6.82
N LEU A 134 -4.42 17.00 -8.05
CA LEU A 134 -3.20 16.24 -8.33
C LEU A 134 -2.01 17.21 -8.45
N LEU A 135 -0.96 16.99 -7.65
CA LEU A 135 0.30 17.72 -7.75
C LEU A 135 1.38 16.76 -8.23
N LEU A 136 2.06 17.10 -9.32
CA LEU A 136 3.20 16.38 -9.85
C LEU A 136 4.47 17.22 -9.62
N SER A 137 5.47 16.64 -8.97
CA SER A 137 6.77 17.26 -8.72
C SER A 137 7.89 16.30 -9.11
N ASP A 138 9.00 16.81 -9.62
CA ASP A 138 10.17 16.00 -10.03
C ASP A 138 11.06 15.56 -8.85
N GLY A 139 10.65 15.88 -7.61
CA GLY A 139 11.33 15.46 -6.38
C GLY A 139 12.68 16.14 -6.15
N LYS A 140 13.00 17.22 -6.87
CA LYS A 140 14.15 18.07 -6.61
C LYS A 140 13.75 19.14 -5.58
N GLU A 141 14.14 18.94 -4.33
CA GLU A 141 14.19 20.00 -3.31
C GLU A 141 15.38 20.93 -3.53
#